data_AF-A0A177NHP4-F1
#
_entry.id   AF-A0A177NHP4-F1
#
_cell.length_a   1.000
_cell.length_b   1.000
_cell.length_c   1.000
_cell.angle_alpha   90.00
_cell.angle_beta   90.00
_cell.angle_gamma   90.00
#
_symmetry.space_group_name_H-M   'P 1'
#
loop_
_entity.id
_entity.type
_entity.pdbx_description
1 polymer ?
#
loop_
_entity_poly.entity_id
_entity_poly.type
_entity_poly.pdbx_seq_one_letter_code
_entity_poly.pdbx_strand_id
1 'polypeptide(L)'
;MPKFILPCLLLMLLLAGCASENCDNRELIGILSPNQSSAGLLMNYAKISACRADTVQLKAGSDEEKKLILIYDLYIKARSYKAWNSLFFGLSVTAAIAVFLWPALGVIFKSREQHWPWLQSPIMQTTVTGIAALMFAFYSQYKTKQTQTENLMRTATYSSMALEPLSRKIIADMSSIDEGFNFNNVFDHPDSKSNTAEKTEPAPPPVSPGG
;
A
#
# COMPACT_ATOMS: atom_id res chain seq x y z
N MET A 1 -16.95 21.13 22.79
CA MET A 1 -16.29 19.90 22.34
C MET A 1 -16.98 19.41 21.05
N PRO A 2 -16.40 19.64 19.85
CA PRO A 2 -16.68 18.78 18.69
C PRO A 2 -15.48 18.58 17.73
N LYS A 3 -14.23 18.77 18.16
CA LYS A 3 -13.06 18.72 17.25
C LYS A 3 -12.66 17.30 16.79
N PHE A 4 -13.14 16.25 17.46
CA PHE A 4 -12.88 14.85 17.07
C PHE A 4 -13.88 14.28 16.04
N ILE A 5 -15.02 14.94 15.82
CA ILE A 5 -16.02 14.49 14.85
C ILE A 5 -15.54 14.77 13.42
N LEU A 6 -14.82 15.89 13.22
CA LEU A 6 -14.33 16.32 11.90
C LEU A 6 -13.40 15.31 11.21
N PRO A 7 -12.35 14.74 11.86
CA PRO A 7 -11.50 13.75 11.20
C PRO A 7 -12.23 12.44 10.89
N CYS A 8 -13.20 12.04 11.74
CA CYS A 8 -14.00 10.84 11.52
C CYS A 8 -14.98 11.02 10.34
N LEU A 9 -15.59 12.20 10.22
CA LEU A 9 -16.49 12.57 9.13
C LEU A 9 -15.74 12.75 7.80
N LEU A 10 -14.50 13.26 7.85
CA LEU A 10 -13.60 13.35 6.68
C LEU A 10 -13.17 11.95 6.20
N LEU A 11 -12.92 11.02 7.11
CA LEU A 11 -12.61 9.62 6.80
C LEU A 11 -13.80 8.93 6.12
N MET A 12 -15.03 9.16 6.60
CA MET A 12 -16.26 8.63 6.00
C MET A 12 -16.53 9.22 4.61
N LEU A 13 -16.27 10.52 4.39
CA LEU A 13 -16.39 11.18 3.09
C LEU A 13 -15.38 10.64 2.06
N LEU A 14 -14.18 10.24 2.48
CA LEU A 14 -13.19 9.60 1.60
C LEU A 14 -13.59 8.17 1.18
N LEU A 15 -14.48 7.51 1.94
CA LEU A 15 -15.02 6.19 1.63
C LEU A 15 -16.26 6.25 0.71
N ALA A 16 -17.00 7.36 0.70
CA ALA A 16 -18.15 7.59 -0.17
C ALA A 16 -17.71 7.96 -1.61
N GLY A 17 -17.18 6.98 -2.36
CA GLY A 17 -16.93 7.16 -3.79
C GLY A 17 -18.09 6.58 -4.59
N CYS A 18 -18.94 7.45 -5.16
CA CYS A 18 -20.03 7.08 -6.05
C CYS A 18 -19.48 6.53 -7.38
N ALA A 19 -19.87 5.32 -7.73
CA ALA A 19 -19.67 4.79 -9.07
C ALA A 19 -20.76 5.40 -9.98
N SER A 20 -20.38 6.29 -10.89
CA SER A 20 -21.23 6.71 -12.00
C SER A 20 -20.78 5.95 -13.25
N GLU A 21 -21.70 5.24 -13.87
CA GLU A 21 -21.50 4.45 -15.09
C GLU A 21 -21.92 5.28 -16.31
N ASN A 22 -20.95 5.65 -17.13
CA ASN A 22 -21.17 5.95 -18.54
C ASN A 22 -19.89 5.57 -19.31
N CYS A 23 -19.98 4.59 -20.21
CA CYS A 23 -18.89 4.25 -21.15
C CYS A 23 -18.85 5.30 -22.29
N ASP A 24 -18.68 6.58 -21.99
CA ASP A 24 -18.55 7.60 -23.04
C ASP A 24 -17.08 7.70 -23.51
N ASN A 25 -16.84 7.38 -24.79
CA ASN A 25 -15.50 7.31 -25.40
C ASN A 25 -14.74 8.66 -25.37
N ARG A 26 -15.43 9.78 -25.11
CA ARG A 26 -14.79 11.10 -24.95
C ARG A 26 -13.96 11.25 -23.68
N GLU A 27 -14.09 10.36 -22.69
CA GLU A 27 -13.34 10.48 -21.43
C GLU A 27 -11.89 9.99 -21.49
N LEU A 28 -11.42 9.41 -22.60
CA LEU A 28 -10.05 8.86 -22.67
C LEU A 28 -8.97 9.90 -22.31
N ILE A 29 -9.19 11.16 -22.68
CA ILE A 29 -8.29 12.29 -22.40
C ILE A 29 -8.46 12.80 -20.95
N GLY A 30 -9.63 12.59 -20.33
CA GLY A 30 -9.93 12.99 -18.95
C GLY A 30 -9.41 12.03 -17.87
N ILE A 31 -8.99 10.82 -18.26
CA ILE A 31 -8.53 9.77 -17.33
C ILE A 31 -7.15 10.07 -16.76
N LEU A 32 -6.30 10.78 -17.50
CA LEU A 32 -4.96 11.16 -17.06
C LEU A 32 -5.02 12.42 -16.19
N SER A 33 -5.79 12.37 -15.11
CA SER A 33 -5.73 13.44 -14.12
C SER A 33 -4.50 13.22 -13.21
N PRO A 34 -3.68 14.25 -12.95
CA PRO A 34 -2.43 14.09 -12.20
C PRO A 34 -2.64 13.71 -10.73
N ASN A 35 -3.84 13.92 -10.18
CA ASN A 35 -4.18 13.63 -8.79
C ASN A 35 -4.87 12.27 -8.57
N GLN A 36 -4.91 11.39 -9.58
CA GLN A 36 -5.47 10.05 -9.44
C GLN A 36 -4.45 9.05 -8.87
N SER A 37 -4.93 8.11 -8.05
CA SER A 37 -4.10 6.98 -7.64
C SER A 37 -3.89 6.01 -8.79
N SER A 38 -2.74 5.34 -8.82
CA SER A 38 -2.42 4.35 -9.87
C SER A 38 -3.49 3.26 -9.98
N ALA A 39 -4.07 2.80 -8.86
CA ALA A 39 -5.17 1.84 -8.89
C ALA A 39 -6.42 2.38 -9.60
N GLY A 40 -6.72 3.67 -9.46
CA GLY A 40 -7.87 4.31 -10.12
C GLY A 40 -7.65 4.41 -11.63
N LEU A 41 -6.44 4.80 -12.04
CA LEU A 41 -6.03 4.83 -13.44
C LEU A 41 -6.16 3.44 -14.09
N LEU A 42 -5.65 2.40 -13.43
CA LEU A 42 -5.70 1.02 -13.94
C LEU A 42 -7.14 0.50 -14.02
N MET A 43 -7.98 0.80 -13.04
CA MET A 43 -9.40 0.44 -13.09
C MET A 43 -10.13 1.12 -14.24
N ASN A 44 -9.90 2.43 -14.44
CA ASN A 44 -10.51 3.16 -15.56
C ASN A 44 -10.05 2.62 -16.91
N TYR A 45 -8.77 2.32 -17.05
CA TYR A 45 -8.23 1.65 -18.24
C TYR A 45 -8.86 0.28 -18.46
N ALA A 46 -8.98 -0.54 -17.42
CA ALA A 46 -9.61 -1.86 -17.50
C ALA A 46 -11.08 -1.77 -17.93
N LYS A 47 -11.85 -0.84 -17.37
CA LYS A 47 -13.25 -0.58 -17.77
C LYS A 47 -13.35 -0.26 -19.26
N ILE A 48 -12.49 0.63 -19.75
CA ILE A 48 -12.51 1.04 -21.17
C ILE A 48 -12.08 -0.09 -22.08
N SER A 49 -11.09 -0.89 -21.66
CA SER A 49 -10.69 -2.07 -22.41
C SER A 49 -11.84 -3.07 -22.54
N ALA A 50 -12.63 -3.24 -21.47
CA ALA A 50 -13.84 -4.07 -21.48
C ALA A 50 -14.96 -3.45 -22.34
N CYS A 51 -15.29 -2.15 -22.19
CA CYS A 51 -16.31 -1.50 -23.03
C CYS A 51 -15.91 -1.55 -24.53
N ARG A 52 -14.61 -1.49 -24.87
CA ARG A 52 -14.15 -1.60 -26.26
C ARG A 52 -14.35 -3.02 -26.81
N ALA A 53 -14.06 -4.04 -26.00
CA ALA A 53 -14.34 -5.43 -26.36
C ALA A 53 -15.85 -5.68 -26.57
N ASP A 54 -16.70 -4.92 -25.87
CA ASP A 54 -18.15 -5.04 -25.91
C ASP A 54 -18.79 -4.66 -27.25
N THR A 55 -18.10 -3.90 -28.11
CA THR A 55 -18.53 -3.72 -29.51
C THR A 55 -18.60 -5.03 -30.32
N VAL A 56 -18.11 -6.13 -29.75
CA VAL A 56 -18.11 -7.50 -30.33
C VAL A 56 -19.04 -8.47 -29.57
N GLN A 57 -19.95 -7.99 -28.69
CA GLN A 57 -20.78 -8.77 -27.74
C GLN A 57 -19.97 -9.37 -26.57
N LEU A 58 -19.94 -8.72 -25.40
CA LEU A 58 -19.65 -9.42 -24.16
C LEU A 58 -20.76 -10.43 -23.90
N LYS A 59 -20.53 -11.69 -24.27
CA LYS A 59 -21.29 -12.79 -23.69
C LYS A 59 -20.96 -12.83 -22.21
N ALA A 60 -22.00 -12.85 -21.37
CA ALA A 60 -21.86 -13.12 -19.95
C ALA A 60 -20.98 -14.37 -19.75
N GLY A 61 -19.91 -14.23 -18.96
CA GLY A 61 -18.91 -15.26 -18.73
C GLY A 61 -17.72 -15.25 -19.69
N SER A 62 -17.56 -14.20 -20.52
CA SER A 62 -16.33 -13.96 -21.29
C SER A 62 -15.11 -13.83 -20.38
N ASP A 63 -13.93 -14.11 -20.94
CA ASP A 63 -12.69 -14.04 -20.16
C ASP A 63 -12.34 -12.59 -19.79
N GLU A 64 -12.75 -11.62 -20.60
CA GLU A 64 -12.62 -10.19 -20.36
C GLU A 64 -13.46 -9.73 -19.18
N GLU A 65 -14.71 -10.19 -19.07
CA GLU A 65 -15.57 -9.89 -17.92
C GLU A 65 -14.98 -10.45 -16.63
N LYS A 66 -14.55 -11.70 -16.63
CA LYS A 66 -13.90 -12.33 -15.46
C LYS A 66 -12.61 -11.62 -15.09
N LYS A 67 -11.82 -11.17 -16.08
CA LYS A 67 -10.61 -10.37 -15.86
C LYS A 67 -10.95 -9.01 -15.25
N LEU A 68 -12.00 -8.36 -15.70
CA LEU A 68 -12.48 -7.10 -15.11
C LEU A 68 -12.92 -7.29 -13.65
N ILE A 69 -13.66 -8.36 -13.35
CA ILE A 69 -14.08 -8.70 -11.99
C ILE A 69 -12.84 -8.90 -11.08
N LEU A 70 -11.82 -9.61 -11.58
CA LEU A 70 -10.57 -9.82 -10.84
C LEU A 70 -9.82 -8.50 -10.56
N ILE A 71 -9.76 -7.60 -11.54
CA ILE A 71 -9.16 -6.26 -11.37
C ILE A 71 -9.98 -5.42 -10.39
N TYR A 72 -11.32 -5.56 -10.39
CA TYR A 72 -12.19 -4.84 -9.48
C TYR A 72 -12.01 -5.28 -8.02
N ASP A 73 -11.86 -6.58 -7.78
CA ASP A 73 -11.54 -7.10 -6.43
C ASP A 73 -10.20 -6.53 -5.91
N LEU A 74 -9.16 -6.59 -6.74
CA LEU A 74 -7.86 -5.96 -6.44
C LEU A 74 -7.99 -4.45 -6.17
N TYR A 75 -8.83 -3.75 -6.93
CA TYR A 75 -9.07 -2.31 -6.76
C TYR A 75 -9.71 -2.00 -5.40
N ILE A 76 -10.71 -2.78 -4.97
CA ILE A 76 -11.35 -2.63 -3.65
C ILE A 76 -10.31 -2.78 -2.53
N LYS A 77 -9.46 -3.81 -2.60
CA LYS A 77 -8.37 -4.02 -1.63
C LYS A 77 -7.36 -2.87 -1.65
N ALA A 78 -6.92 -2.44 -2.82
CA ALA A 78 -5.98 -1.31 -2.96
C ALA A 78 -6.54 -0.01 -2.35
N ARG A 79 -7.85 0.25 -2.53
CA ARG A 79 -8.53 1.41 -1.92
C ARG A 79 -8.57 1.31 -0.40
N SER A 80 -8.87 0.12 0.14
CA SER A 80 -8.84 -0.12 1.58
C SER A 80 -7.44 0.14 2.17
N TYR A 81 -6.39 -0.40 1.55
CA TYR A 81 -5.01 -0.16 2.01
C TYR A 81 -4.60 1.31 1.90
N LYS A 82 -5.04 2.04 0.87
CA LYS A 82 -4.81 3.49 0.76
C LYS A 82 -5.44 4.25 1.93
N ALA A 83 -6.66 3.90 2.33
CA ALA A 83 -7.34 4.54 3.46
C ALA A 83 -6.59 4.28 4.78
N TRP A 84 -6.22 3.03 5.04
CA TRP A 84 -5.42 2.66 6.22
C TRP A 84 -4.04 3.31 6.24
N ASN A 85 -3.34 3.30 5.10
CA ASN A 85 -2.06 3.96 4.93
C ASN A 85 -2.16 5.46 5.25
N SER A 86 -3.18 6.16 4.74
CA SER A 86 -3.40 7.58 5.03
C SER A 86 -3.69 7.84 6.52
N LEU A 87 -4.45 6.96 7.18
CA LEU A 87 -4.75 7.07 8.61
C LEU A 87 -3.48 6.90 9.46
N PHE A 88 -2.74 5.81 9.26
CA PHE A 88 -1.52 5.54 10.02
C PHE A 88 -0.38 6.50 9.70
N PHE A 89 -0.33 7.03 8.48
CA PHE A 89 0.58 8.14 8.16
C PHE A 89 0.28 9.36 9.05
N GLY A 90 -0.99 9.79 9.12
CA GLY A 90 -1.38 10.92 9.97
C GLY A 90 -1.11 10.68 11.46
N LEU A 91 -1.40 9.47 11.95
CA LEU A 91 -1.12 9.08 13.33
C LEU A 91 0.38 9.05 13.64
N SER A 92 1.21 8.50 12.74
CA SER A 92 2.66 8.41 12.94
C SER A 92 3.32 9.79 12.93
N VAL A 93 2.93 10.69 12.02
CA VAL A 93 3.41 12.09 12.02
C VAL A 93 3.01 12.81 13.32
N THR A 94 1.76 12.66 13.75
CA THR A 94 1.28 13.28 15.01
C THR A 94 2.05 12.76 16.22
N ALA A 95 2.28 11.44 16.28
CA ALA A 95 3.03 10.81 17.36
C ALA A 95 4.50 11.23 17.34
N ALA A 96 5.13 11.35 16.17
CA ALA A 96 6.51 11.84 16.04
C ALA A 96 6.65 13.28 16.54
N ILE A 97 5.70 14.16 16.20
CA ILE A 97 5.63 15.52 16.74
C ILE A 97 5.47 15.49 18.26
N ALA A 98 4.60 14.62 18.80
CA ALA A 98 4.42 14.47 20.24
C ALA A 98 5.71 14.03 20.94
N VAL A 99 6.43 13.05 20.40
CA VAL A 99 7.74 12.61 20.92
C VAL A 99 8.74 13.76 20.93
N PHE A 100 8.78 14.56 19.86
CA PHE A 100 9.70 15.70 19.75
C PHE A 100 9.34 16.83 20.73
N LEU A 101 8.05 17.13 20.90
CA LEU A 101 7.59 18.20 21.79
C LEU A 101 7.62 17.81 23.27
N TRP A 102 7.55 16.52 23.59
CA TRP A 102 7.52 16.02 24.97
C TRP A 102 8.64 16.59 25.86
N PRO A 103 9.94 16.49 25.51
CA PRO A 103 11.01 17.04 26.34
C PRO A 103 10.91 18.57 26.49
N ALA A 104 10.49 19.29 25.44
CA ALA A 104 10.31 20.74 25.50
C ALA A 104 9.20 21.14 26.48
N LEU A 105 8.08 20.40 26.48
CA LEU A 105 7.02 20.59 27.46
C LEU A 105 7.51 20.33 28.88
N GLY A 106 8.33 19.31 29.10
CA GLY A 106 8.94 19.01 30.40
C GLY A 106 9.74 20.18 30.97
N VAL A 107 10.50 20.89 30.13
CA VAL A 107 11.28 22.08 30.55
C VAL A 107 10.37 23.28 30.86
N ILE A 108 9.39 23.56 30.00
CA ILE A 108 8.48 24.71 30.16
C ILE A 108 7.63 24.56 31.43
N PHE A 109 7.14 23.34 31.70
CA PHE A 109 6.26 23.07 32.84
C PHE A 109 7.00 22.72 34.13
N LYS A 110 8.33 22.81 34.17
CA LYS A 110 9.12 22.54 35.38
C LYS A 110 8.69 23.37 36.59
N SER A 111 8.24 24.61 36.37
CA SER A 111 7.74 25.49 37.46
C SER A 111 6.38 25.08 38.02
N ARG A 112 5.64 24.20 37.33
CA ARG A 112 4.29 23.73 37.71
C ARG A 112 4.25 22.23 38.01
N GLU A 113 5.40 21.65 38.32
CA GLU A 113 5.60 20.21 38.50
C GLU A 113 4.60 19.57 39.47
N GLN A 114 4.22 20.31 40.53
CA GLN A 114 3.27 19.83 41.55
C GLN A 114 1.88 19.48 40.99
N HIS A 115 1.46 20.05 39.86
CA HIS A 115 0.13 19.78 39.28
C HIS A 115 0.15 18.66 38.22
N TRP A 116 1.31 18.33 37.63
CA TRP A 116 1.44 17.40 36.50
C TRP A 116 2.67 16.48 36.63
N PRO A 117 2.79 15.70 37.72
CA PRO A 117 3.99 14.89 37.99
C PRO A 117 4.27 13.83 36.91
N TRP A 118 3.25 13.42 36.16
CA TRP A 118 3.39 12.43 35.09
C TRP A 118 4.15 12.96 33.87
N LEU A 119 4.24 14.28 33.66
CA LEU A 119 4.88 14.87 32.48
C LEU A 119 6.39 14.64 32.45
N GLN A 120 7.01 14.56 33.63
CA GLN A 120 8.43 14.24 33.79
C GLN A 120 8.70 12.74 33.95
N SER A 121 7.67 11.89 33.92
CA SER A 121 7.84 10.45 34.10
C SER A 121 8.57 9.83 32.89
N PRO A 122 9.71 9.15 33.08
CA PRO A 122 10.41 8.43 32.01
C PRO A 122 9.55 7.34 31.36
N ILE A 123 8.62 6.77 32.13
CA ILE A 123 7.68 5.75 31.66
C ILE A 123 6.77 6.36 30.58
N MET A 124 6.21 7.54 30.81
CA MET A 124 5.33 8.21 29.85
C MET A 124 6.06 8.54 28.54
N GLN A 125 7.29 9.04 28.63
CA GLN A 125 8.12 9.30 27.44
C GLN A 125 8.37 8.02 26.62
N THR A 126 8.67 6.92 27.31
CA THR A 126 8.91 5.62 26.66
C THR A 126 7.64 5.08 26.00
N THR A 127 6.49 5.20 26.68
CA THR A 127 5.19 4.80 26.13
C THR A 127 4.82 5.62 24.90
N VAL A 128 4.98 6.95 24.93
CA VAL A 128 4.70 7.83 23.77
C VAL A 128 5.61 7.47 22.59
N THR A 129 6.89 7.21 22.86
CA THR A 129 7.85 6.77 21.83
C THR A 129 7.47 5.40 21.26
N GLY A 130 7.09 4.45 22.11
CA GLY A 130 6.64 3.11 21.69
C GLY A 130 5.38 3.16 20.83
N ILE A 131 4.40 4.00 21.19
CA ILE A 131 3.20 4.22 20.36
C ILE A 131 3.58 4.83 19.02
N ALA A 132 4.49 5.82 18.98
CA ALA A 132 4.95 6.43 17.74
C ALA A 132 5.61 5.39 16.81
N ALA A 133 6.50 4.55 17.36
CA ALA A 133 7.14 3.47 16.62
C ALA A 133 6.12 2.46 16.08
N LEU A 134 5.13 2.08 16.89
CA LEU A 134 4.06 1.17 16.49
C LEU A 134 3.22 1.76 15.34
N MET A 135 2.83 3.04 15.42
CA MET A 135 2.07 3.70 14.35
C MET A 135 2.86 3.77 13.04
N PHE A 136 4.17 4.00 13.13
CA PHE A 136 5.05 3.97 11.97
C PHE A 136 5.16 2.57 11.37
N ALA A 137 5.26 1.52 12.19
CA ALA A 137 5.28 0.14 11.73
C ALA A 137 3.98 -0.22 10.97
N PHE A 138 2.81 0.17 11.50
CA PHE A 138 1.53 0.01 10.80
C PHE A 138 1.51 0.75 9.46
N TYR A 139 1.93 2.02 9.43
CA TYR A 139 2.04 2.80 8.20
C TYR A 139 2.90 2.09 7.14
N SER A 140 4.11 1.66 7.52
CA SER A 140 5.04 0.97 6.63
C SER A 140 4.44 -0.32 6.04
N GLN A 141 3.74 -1.09 6.86
CA GLN A 141 3.08 -2.32 6.41
C GLN A 141 1.95 -2.03 5.41
N TYR A 142 1.02 -1.12 5.73
CA TYR A 142 -0.08 -0.81 4.82
C TYR A 142 0.41 -0.18 3.51
N LYS A 143 1.48 0.61 3.55
CA LYS A 143 2.14 1.14 2.36
C LYS A 143 2.70 0.03 1.47
N THR A 144 3.32 -0.97 2.06
CA THR A 144 3.85 -2.15 1.33
C THR A 144 2.72 -2.94 0.68
N LYS A 145 1.67 -3.28 1.43
CA LYS A 145 0.50 -4.02 0.92
C LYS A 145 -0.21 -3.24 -0.20
N GLN A 146 -0.38 -1.92 -0.04
CA GLN A 146 -0.90 -1.05 -1.11
C GLN A 146 -0.07 -1.17 -2.40
N THR A 147 1.26 -1.08 -2.29
CA THR A 147 2.17 -1.13 -3.45
C THR A 147 2.14 -2.51 -4.13
N GLN A 148 2.09 -3.59 -3.35
CA GLN A 148 1.96 -4.96 -3.87
C GLN A 148 0.64 -5.15 -4.62
N THR A 149 -0.49 -4.71 -4.07
CA THR A 149 -1.78 -4.79 -4.76
C THR A 149 -1.80 -3.96 -6.04
N GLU A 150 -1.21 -2.76 -6.05
CA GLU A 150 -1.08 -1.96 -7.27
C GLU A 150 -0.23 -2.67 -8.34
N ASN A 151 0.85 -3.35 -7.95
CA ASN A 151 1.66 -4.16 -8.86
C ASN A 151 0.89 -5.37 -9.41
N LEU A 152 0.06 -6.01 -8.59
CA LEU A 152 -0.84 -7.07 -9.06
C LEU A 152 -1.87 -6.54 -10.04
N MET A 153 -2.45 -5.35 -9.80
CA MET A 153 -3.34 -4.71 -10.77
C MET A 153 -2.64 -4.43 -12.10
N ARG A 154 -1.38 -3.96 -12.08
CA ARG A 154 -0.59 -3.76 -13.32
C ARG A 154 -0.40 -5.07 -14.06
N THR A 155 -0.04 -6.12 -13.33
CA THR A 155 0.13 -7.48 -13.89
C THR A 155 -1.19 -7.97 -14.49
N ALA A 156 -2.29 -7.88 -13.75
CA ALA A 156 -3.62 -8.26 -14.23
C ALA A 156 -4.00 -7.49 -15.49
N THR A 157 -3.80 -6.18 -15.50
CA THR A 157 -4.20 -5.30 -16.61
C THR A 157 -3.39 -5.60 -17.88
N TYR A 158 -2.06 -5.67 -17.77
CA TYR A 158 -1.15 -5.76 -18.93
C TYR A 158 -0.70 -7.18 -19.28
N SER A 159 -1.09 -8.19 -18.51
CA SER A 159 -0.71 -9.57 -18.82
C SER A 159 -1.43 -10.08 -20.08
N SER A 160 -0.63 -10.71 -20.94
CA SER A 160 -1.06 -11.52 -22.08
C SER A 160 -1.36 -12.99 -21.72
N MET A 161 -1.27 -13.36 -20.44
CA MET A 161 -1.57 -14.72 -19.97
C MET A 161 -3.06 -15.03 -20.15
N ALA A 162 -3.38 -16.30 -20.42
CA ALA A 162 -4.74 -16.81 -20.35
C ALA A 162 -5.33 -16.59 -18.94
N LEU A 163 -6.66 -16.46 -18.86
CA LEU A 163 -7.33 -16.09 -17.61
C LEU A 163 -7.06 -17.08 -16.46
N GLU A 164 -7.04 -18.38 -16.75
CA GLU A 164 -6.91 -19.43 -15.74
C GLU A 164 -5.53 -19.47 -15.05
N PRO A 165 -4.38 -19.41 -15.76
CA PRO A 165 -3.08 -19.25 -15.09
C PRO A 165 -2.93 -17.87 -14.43
N LEU A 166 -3.50 -16.81 -15.02
CA LEU A 166 -3.45 -15.47 -14.45
C LEU A 166 -4.19 -15.39 -13.11
N SER A 167 -5.40 -15.95 -13.03
CA SER A 167 -6.21 -15.95 -11.80
C SER A 167 -5.54 -16.76 -10.69
N ARG A 168 -4.99 -17.93 -10.99
CA ARG A 168 -4.23 -18.73 -10.03
C ARG A 168 -3.03 -17.97 -9.47
N LYS A 169 -2.27 -17.30 -10.33
CA LYS A 169 -1.15 -16.45 -9.91
C LYS A 169 -1.61 -15.31 -9.01
N ILE A 170 -2.65 -14.59 -9.40
CA ILE A 170 -3.17 -13.46 -8.61
C ILE A 170 -3.72 -13.93 -7.27
N ILE A 171 -4.42 -15.05 -7.21
CA ILE A 171 -4.94 -15.62 -5.95
C ILE A 171 -3.78 -16.02 -5.03
N ALA A 172 -2.72 -16.66 -5.57
CA ALA A 172 -1.54 -17.02 -4.79
C ALA A 172 -0.83 -15.77 -4.23
N ASP A 173 -0.59 -14.78 -5.08
CA ASP A 173 0.05 -13.52 -4.66
C ASP A 173 -0.84 -12.75 -3.67
N MET A 174 -2.16 -12.74 -3.88
CA MET A 174 -3.13 -12.14 -2.96
C MET A 174 -3.12 -12.83 -1.60
N SER A 175 -3.03 -14.16 -1.56
CA SER A 175 -2.92 -14.93 -0.32
C SER A 175 -1.68 -14.50 0.48
N SER A 176 -0.56 -14.25 -0.19
CA SER A 176 0.66 -13.74 0.46
C SER A 176 0.49 -12.29 0.96
N ILE A 177 -0.35 -11.47 0.31
CA ILE A 177 -0.72 -10.14 0.80
C ILE A 177 -1.66 -10.24 2.01
N ASP A 178 -2.51 -11.26 2.09
CA ASP A 178 -3.43 -11.46 3.21
C ASP A 178 -2.77 -12.18 4.41
N GLU A 179 -1.61 -12.82 4.25
CA GLU A 179 -0.75 -13.22 5.37
C GLU A 179 -0.45 -11.96 6.21
N GLY A 180 -0.91 -11.96 7.46
CA GLY A 180 -1.04 -10.78 8.32
C GLY A 180 0.26 -10.07 8.70
N PHE A 181 0.37 -9.64 9.95
CA PHE A 181 1.59 -8.98 10.43
C PHE A 181 2.74 -9.99 10.53
N ASN A 182 3.70 -9.91 9.61
CA ASN A 182 4.95 -10.65 9.71
C ASN A 182 6.07 -9.68 10.11
N PHE A 183 6.38 -9.64 11.40
CA PHE A 183 7.42 -8.78 11.97
C PHE A 183 8.83 -9.14 11.49
N ASN A 184 9.04 -10.34 10.93
CA ASN A 184 10.36 -10.75 10.45
C ASN A 184 10.85 -9.84 9.30
N ASN A 185 9.95 -9.31 8.48
CA ASN A 185 10.32 -8.50 7.32
C ASN A 185 10.51 -7.01 7.64
N VAL A 186 10.10 -6.54 8.83
CA VAL A 186 10.18 -5.11 9.20
C VAL A 186 11.60 -4.72 9.59
N PHE A 187 12.41 -5.68 10.07
CA PHE A 187 13.82 -5.47 10.43
C PHE A 187 14.80 -5.82 9.31
N ASP A 188 14.34 -6.56 8.30
CA ASP A 188 15.12 -6.87 7.10
C ASP A 188 15.12 -5.67 6.13
N HIS A 189 15.87 -4.62 6.45
CA HIS A 189 16.16 -3.57 5.48
C HIS A 189 16.98 -4.17 4.31
N PRO A 190 16.60 -3.91 3.04
CA PRO A 190 17.30 -4.45 1.87
C PRO A 190 18.76 -3.96 1.75
N ASP A 191 19.13 -2.91 2.47
CA ASP A 191 20.49 -2.37 2.51
C ASP A 191 21.49 -3.30 3.24
N SER A 192 21.02 -4.33 3.95
CA SER A 192 21.88 -5.33 4.59
C SER A 192 22.26 -6.51 3.69
N LYS A 193 21.76 -6.57 2.43
CA LYS A 193 22.06 -7.65 1.46
C LYS A 193 23.01 -7.21 0.34
N SER A 194 23.74 -6.12 0.53
CA SER A 194 24.95 -5.84 -0.25
C SER A 194 26.13 -6.50 0.45
N ASN A 195 26.79 -7.45 -0.23
CA ASN A 195 28.06 -8.11 0.15
C ASN A 195 27.95 -9.45 0.88
N THR A 196 27.27 -10.45 0.30
CA THR A 196 27.68 -11.83 0.55
C THR A 196 27.58 -12.68 -0.72
N ALA A 197 28.75 -12.96 -1.29
CA ALA A 197 29.08 -14.11 -2.12
C ALA A 197 28.55 -14.16 -3.57
N GLU A 198 29.09 -13.28 -4.43
CA GLU A 198 29.53 -13.75 -5.75
C GLU A 198 30.83 -14.53 -5.53
N LYS A 199 30.70 -15.82 -5.22
CA LYS A 199 31.82 -16.76 -5.23
C LYS A 199 32.13 -17.04 -6.70
N THR A 200 33.02 -16.24 -7.27
CA THR A 200 33.64 -16.49 -8.58
C THR A 200 34.20 -17.91 -8.57
N GLU A 201 33.53 -18.81 -9.27
CA GLU A 201 33.99 -20.16 -9.54
C GLU A 201 35.30 -20.05 -10.36
N PRO A 202 36.42 -20.63 -9.91
CA PRO A 202 37.67 -20.55 -10.65
C PRO A 202 37.50 -21.30 -11.98
N ALA A 203 37.84 -20.61 -13.07
CA ALA A 203 37.76 -21.15 -14.42
C ALA A 203 38.50 -22.50 -14.52
N PRO A 204 37.95 -23.50 -15.24
CA PRO A 204 38.62 -24.76 -15.45
C PRO A 204 39.93 -24.55 -16.23
N PRO A 205 40.99 -25.33 -15.92
CA PRO A 205 42.27 -25.19 -16.58
C PRO A 205 42.17 -25.52 -18.08
N PRO A 206 43.00 -24.89 -18.93
CA PRO A 206 42.99 -25.15 -20.37
C PRO A 206 43.41 -26.60 -20.65
N VAL A 207 42.59 -27.28 -21.45
CA VAL A 207 42.86 -28.62 -21.95
C VAL A 207 44.05 -28.55 -22.91
N SER A 208 45.18 -29.15 -22.54
CA SER A 208 46.32 -29.32 -23.45
C SER A 208 45.93 -30.18 -24.65
N PRO A 209 46.23 -29.76 -25.89
CA PRO A 209 46.10 -30.63 -27.05
C PRO A 209 47.18 -31.71 -27.00
N GLY A 210 46.77 -32.97 -26.82
CA GLY A 210 47.64 -34.12 -27.03
C GLY A 210 48.02 -34.23 -28.51
N GLY A 211 49.30 -34.49 -28.77
CA GLY A 211 49.82 -34.90 -30.07
C GLY A 211 49.59 -36.37 -30.38
#